data_AF-G8XG52-F1
#
_entry.id   AF-G8XG52-F1
#
_cell.length_a   1.000
_cell.length_b   1.000
_cell.length_c   1.000
_cell.angle_alpha   90.00
_cell.angle_beta   90.00
_cell.angle_gamma   90.00
#
_symmetry.space_group_name_H-M   'P 1'
#
loop_
_entity.id
_entity.type
_entity.pdbx_description
1 polymer ?
#
loop_
_entity_poly.entity_id
_entity_poly.type
_entity_poly.pdbx_seq_one_letter_code
_entity_poly.pdbx_strand_id
1 'polypeptide(L)'
;MLCASFVVAGATAGFLRAAGSGAVTFVVTGEEGRAEEDVACAEYVARRVGGGGVEGVEPYLRRARRSRAAADLAAGVRRGYAGVHRDDVELCLEADRFPFAMVARREGAGLRESP
;
A
#
# COMPACT_ATOMS: atom_id res chain seq x y z
N MET A 1 -6.79 -7.38 10.89
CA MET A 1 -6.39 -6.17 10.14
C MET A 1 -5.75 -6.59 8.85
N LEU A 2 -5.67 -5.70 7.86
CA LEU A 2 -4.97 -5.95 6.61
C LEU A 2 -3.79 -4.99 6.52
N CYS A 3 -2.65 -5.48 6.05
CA CYS A 3 -1.59 -4.64 5.53
C CYS A 3 -1.85 -4.47 4.03
N ALA A 4 -1.79 -3.25 3.53
CA ALA A 4 -2.11 -2.93 2.15
C ALA A 4 -0.96 -2.14 1.52
N SER A 5 -0.73 -2.40 0.25
CA SER A 5 0.24 -1.71 -0.60
C SER A 5 -0.19 -1.88 -2.06
N PHE A 6 0.42 -1.14 -2.99
CA PHE A 6 0.11 -1.28 -4.41
C PHE A 6 0.32 -2.72 -4.92
N VAL A 7 1.36 -3.41 -4.44
CA VAL A 7 1.73 -4.75 -4.90
C VAL A 7 0.71 -5.85 -4.58
N VAL A 8 -0.18 -5.63 -3.60
CA VAL A 8 -1.26 -6.56 -3.21
C VAL A 8 -2.64 -5.89 -3.24
N ALA A 9 -2.79 -4.75 -3.91
CA ALA A 9 -3.98 -3.91 -3.80
C ALA A 9 -5.26 -4.64 -4.28
N GLY A 10 -5.16 -5.35 -5.40
CA GLY A 10 -6.24 -6.12 -6.00
C GLY A 10 -6.64 -7.32 -5.16
N ALA A 11 -5.67 -8.05 -4.60
CA ALA A 11 -5.90 -9.16 -3.70
C ALA A 11 -6.55 -8.67 -2.39
N THR A 12 -6.07 -7.56 -1.83
CA THR A 12 -6.65 -6.88 -0.67
C THR A 12 -8.10 -6.47 -0.93
N ALA A 13 -8.38 -5.84 -2.07
CA ALA A 13 -9.73 -5.45 -2.43
C ALA A 13 -10.67 -6.66 -2.65
N GLY A 14 -10.15 -7.73 -3.27
CA GLY A 14 -10.86 -9.00 -3.42
C GLY A 14 -11.23 -9.62 -2.08
N PHE A 15 -10.28 -9.66 -1.15
CA PHE A 15 -10.51 -10.16 0.21
C PHE A 15 -11.61 -9.36 0.93
N LEU A 16 -11.55 -8.03 0.88
CA LEU A 16 -12.54 -7.16 1.53
C LEU A 16 -13.95 -7.38 0.99
N ARG A 17 -14.11 -7.50 -0.34
CA ARG A 17 -15.40 -7.79 -0.98
C ARG A 17 -15.93 -9.17 -0.61
N ALA A 18 -15.08 -10.20 -0.66
CA ALA A 18 -15.46 -11.58 -0.34
C ALA A 18 -15.88 -11.74 1.13
N ALA A 19 -15.22 -11.02 2.04
CA ALA A 19 -15.56 -11.02 3.45
C ALA A 19 -16.86 -10.26 3.79
N GLY A 20 -17.49 -9.58 2.82
CA GLY A 20 -18.65 -8.72 3.09
C GLY A 20 -18.31 -7.58 4.06
N SER A 21 -17.07 -7.10 4.03
CA SER A 21 -16.60 -6.05 4.92
C SER A 21 -17.47 -4.83 4.69
N GLY A 22 -18.18 -4.37 5.73
CA GLY A 22 -19.01 -3.17 5.66
C GLY A 22 -18.16 -1.90 5.50
N ALA A 23 -18.26 -0.96 6.45
CA ALA A 23 -17.35 0.19 6.43
C ALA A 23 -15.90 -0.27 6.66
N VAL A 24 -14.99 0.13 5.77
CA VAL A 24 -13.54 -0.11 5.89
C VAL A 24 -12.86 1.21 6.22
N THR A 25 -12.00 1.20 7.24
CA THR A 25 -11.16 2.35 7.59
C THR A 25 -9.74 2.11 7.10
N PHE A 26 -9.21 3.06 6.31
CA PHE A 26 -7.81 3.07 5.91
C PHE A 26 -7.01 3.90 6.90
N VAL A 27 -5.93 3.34 7.43
CA VAL A 27 -5.03 4.01 8.37
C VAL A 27 -3.76 4.38 7.61
N VAL A 28 -3.60 5.68 7.33
CA VAL A 28 -2.41 6.27 6.70
C VAL A 28 -1.37 6.49 7.80
N THR A 29 -0.18 5.91 7.65
CA THR A 29 0.80 5.81 8.74
C THR A 29 1.88 6.88 8.68
N GLY A 30 2.22 7.34 7.48
CA GLY A 30 3.21 8.40 7.28
C GLY A 30 2.64 9.81 7.48
N GLU A 31 3.54 10.73 7.85
CA GLU A 31 3.30 12.18 7.90
C GLU A 31 2.01 12.60 8.61
N GLU A 32 1.76 12.08 9.82
CA GLU A 32 0.55 12.39 10.61
C GLU A 32 -0.75 12.11 9.82
N GLY A 33 -0.73 11.07 9.00
CA GLY A 33 -1.88 10.65 8.18
C GLY A 33 -2.02 11.44 6.87
N ARG A 34 -0.95 12.09 6.40
CA ARG A 34 -0.95 12.89 5.16
C ARG A 34 0.07 12.43 4.13
N ALA A 35 0.78 11.35 4.39
CA ALA A 35 1.75 10.78 3.46
C ALA A 35 1.07 10.46 2.13
N GLU A 36 1.53 11.13 1.07
CA GLU A 36 0.87 11.12 -0.23
C GLU A 36 0.87 9.73 -0.88
N GLU A 37 1.92 8.94 -0.67
CA GLU A 37 2.02 7.55 -1.11
C GLU A 37 1.05 6.62 -0.40
N ASP A 38 0.87 6.79 0.91
CA ASP A 38 -0.07 6.02 1.72
C ASP A 38 -1.52 6.40 1.35
N VAL A 39 -1.81 7.69 1.21
CA VAL A 39 -3.13 8.20 0.78
C VAL A 39 -3.47 7.70 -0.62
N ALA A 40 -2.55 7.81 -1.58
CA ALA A 40 -2.75 7.31 -2.94
C ALA A 40 -3.03 5.79 -2.97
N CYS A 41 -2.31 5.02 -2.16
CA CYS A 41 -2.56 3.58 -2.04
C CYS A 41 -3.94 3.29 -1.42
N ALA A 42 -4.30 3.98 -0.34
CA ALA A 42 -5.59 3.82 0.32
C ALA A 42 -6.77 4.13 -0.61
N GLU A 43 -6.70 5.25 -1.34
CA GLU A 43 -7.71 5.62 -2.33
C GLU A 43 -7.81 4.60 -3.46
N TYR A 44 -6.68 4.09 -3.96
CA TYR A 44 -6.68 3.06 -4.98
C TYR A 44 -7.38 1.78 -4.50
N VAL A 45 -7.04 1.28 -3.31
CA VAL A 45 -7.68 0.09 -2.74
C VAL A 45 -9.18 0.34 -2.51
N ALA A 46 -9.56 1.48 -1.95
CA ALA A 46 -10.96 1.85 -1.75
C ALA A 46 -11.76 1.85 -3.07
N ARG A 47 -11.18 2.41 -4.13
CA ARG A 47 -11.77 2.42 -5.48
C ARG A 47 -11.95 1.01 -6.02
N ARG A 48 -10.95 0.14 -5.84
CA ARG A 48 -11.00 -1.28 -6.22
C ARG A 48 -12.07 -2.04 -5.44
N VAL A 49 -12.24 -1.76 -4.15
CA VAL A 49 -13.30 -2.36 -3.32
C VAL A 49 -14.69 -1.97 -3.82
N GLY A 50 -14.90 -0.70 -4.14
CA GLY A 50 -16.19 -0.17 -4.65
C GLY A 50 -16.58 -0.60 -6.06
N GLY A 51 -15.81 -1.49 -6.72
CA GLY A 51 -16.08 -1.94 -8.09
C GLY A 51 -15.93 -0.84 -9.14
N GLY A 52 -15.25 0.27 -8.80
CA GLY A 52 -15.15 1.44 -9.65
C GLY A 52 -14.31 1.21 -10.90
N GLY A 53 -14.86 1.59 -12.06
CA GLY A 53 -14.15 1.59 -13.34
C GLY A 53 -13.47 2.92 -13.72
N VAL A 54 -12.75 2.79 -14.85
CA VAL A 54 -12.04 3.73 -15.76
C VAL A 54 -10.69 4.33 -15.34
N GLU A 55 -10.46 4.76 -14.09
CA GLU A 55 -9.10 5.17 -13.71
C GLU A 55 -8.23 3.94 -13.48
N GLY A 56 -7.23 3.75 -14.35
CA GLY A 56 -6.15 2.80 -14.13
C GLY A 56 -5.35 3.15 -12.88
N VAL A 57 -4.43 2.27 -12.47
CA VAL A 57 -3.60 2.48 -11.28
C VAL A 57 -2.64 3.68 -11.40
N GLU A 58 -2.37 4.10 -12.62
CA GLU A 58 -1.33 5.07 -12.97
C GLU A 58 -1.40 6.44 -12.25
N PRO A 59 -2.57 7.11 -12.06
CA PRO A 59 -2.64 8.35 -11.31
C PRO A 59 -2.15 8.20 -9.87
N TYR A 60 -2.46 7.07 -9.23
CA TYR A 60 -2.04 6.77 -7.86
C TYR A 60 -0.54 6.45 -7.80
N LEU A 61 -0.02 5.68 -8.76
CA LEU A 61 1.42 5.40 -8.84
C LEU A 61 2.24 6.68 -9.07
N ARG A 62 1.74 7.60 -9.91
CA ARG A 62 2.41 8.89 -10.14
C ARG A 62 2.49 9.74 -8.87
N ARG A 63 1.44 9.74 -8.05
CA ARG A 63 1.42 10.44 -6.75
C ARG A 63 2.44 9.83 -5.80
N ALA A 64 2.40 8.51 -5.61
CA ALA A 64 3.34 7.79 -4.76
C ALA A 64 4.80 7.95 -5.21
N ARG A 65 5.08 7.92 -6.51
CA ARG A 65 6.41 8.16 -7.10
C ARG A 65 6.95 9.57 -6.82
N ARG A 66 6.07 10.56 -6.68
CA ARG A 66 6.41 11.97 -6.42
C ARG A 66 6.34 12.32 -4.94
N SER A 67 6.08 11.35 -4.07
CA SER A 67 5.96 11.55 -2.63
C SER A 67 7.28 11.93 -1.98
N ARG A 68 7.18 12.47 -0.75
CA ARG A 68 8.34 12.71 0.10
C ARG A 68 9.05 11.40 0.47
N ALA A 69 8.32 10.32 0.76
CA ALA A 69 8.95 9.03 1.06
C ALA A 69 9.80 8.50 -0.09
N ALA A 70 9.34 8.62 -1.35
CA ALA A 70 10.13 8.25 -2.52
C ALA A 70 11.41 9.10 -2.64
N ALA A 71 11.32 10.40 -2.37
CA ALA A 71 12.48 11.29 -2.35
C ALA A 71 13.49 10.94 -1.24
N ASP A 72 12.98 10.60 -0.05
CA ASP A 72 13.78 10.20 1.11
C ASP A 72 14.51 8.87 0.86
N LEU A 73 13.84 7.88 0.25
CA LEU A 73 14.48 6.62 -0.20
C LEU A 73 15.58 6.89 -1.23
N ALA A 74 15.31 7.70 -2.24
CA ALA A 74 16.33 8.07 -3.23
C ALA A 74 17.53 8.79 -2.60
N ALA A 75 17.30 9.62 -1.58
CA ALA A 75 18.36 10.24 -0.79
C ALA A 75 19.14 9.22 0.05
N GLY A 76 18.46 8.24 0.65
CA GLY A 76 19.07 7.14 1.39
C GLY A 76 20.03 6.31 0.54
N VAL A 77 19.64 5.98 -0.70
CA VAL A 77 20.52 5.31 -1.68
C VAL A 77 21.78 6.13 -1.95
N ARG A 78 21.63 7.44 -2.22
CA ARG A 78 22.78 8.33 -2.47
C ARG A 78 23.73 8.44 -1.29
N ARG A 79 23.19 8.32 -0.06
CA ARG A 79 23.97 8.36 1.19
C ARG A 79 24.56 7.00 1.57
N GLY A 80 24.23 5.92 0.84
CA GLY A 80 24.70 4.58 1.13
C GLY A 80 24.11 3.98 2.41
N TYR A 81 22.89 4.34 2.77
CA TYR A 81 22.22 3.77 3.95
C TYR A 81 22.00 2.25 3.75
N ALA A 82 22.39 1.46 4.75
CA ALA A 82 22.12 0.03 4.76
C ALA A 82 20.60 -0.21 4.81
N GLY A 83 20.12 -1.13 3.96
CA GLY A 83 18.70 -1.50 3.90
C GLY A 83 17.83 -0.63 2.98
N VAL A 84 18.42 0.29 2.20
CA VAL A 84 17.71 0.98 1.11
C VAL A 84 18.34 0.59 -0.23
N HIS A 85 17.54 0.00 -1.10
CA HIS A 85 17.95 -0.41 -2.44
C HIS A 85 17.48 0.61 -3.49
N ARG A 86 18.27 0.75 -4.57
CA ARG A 86 17.94 1.67 -5.67
C ARG A 86 16.61 1.38 -6.36
N ASP A 87 16.14 0.14 -6.25
CA ASP A 87 14.92 -0.33 -6.90
C ASP A 87 13.70 -0.30 -5.96
N ASP A 88 13.87 0.05 -4.66
CA ASP A 88 12.79 -0.03 -3.67
C ASP A 88 11.54 0.75 -4.08
N VAL A 89 11.70 1.96 -4.61
CA VAL A 89 10.58 2.78 -5.07
C VAL A 89 9.85 2.10 -6.24
N GLU A 90 10.57 1.55 -7.22
CA GLU A 90 9.94 0.87 -8.35
C GLU A 90 9.21 -0.40 -7.90
N LEU A 91 9.85 -1.20 -7.04
CA LEU A 91 9.27 -2.43 -6.51
C LEU A 91 7.97 -2.15 -5.74
N CYS A 92 7.92 -1.07 -4.94
CA CYS A 92 6.71 -0.66 -4.24
C CYS A 92 5.57 -0.22 -5.18
N LEU A 93 5.87 0.19 -6.41
CA LEU A 93 4.90 0.70 -7.39
C LEU A 93 4.42 -0.37 -8.38
N GLU A 94 4.88 -1.61 -8.25
CA GLU A 94 4.40 -2.72 -9.09
C GLU A 94 3.01 -3.20 -8.68
N ALA A 95 1.97 -2.53 -9.18
CA ALA A 95 0.59 -2.84 -8.84
C ALA A 95 0.21 -4.31 -9.10
N ASP A 96 -0.47 -4.92 -8.13
CA ASP A 96 -1.01 -6.29 -8.22
C ASP A 96 0.03 -7.38 -8.55
N ARG A 97 1.31 -7.16 -8.18
CA ARG A 97 2.41 -8.14 -8.35
C ARG A 97 2.14 -9.47 -7.63
N PHE A 98 1.48 -9.43 -6.47
CA PHE A 98 1.27 -10.62 -5.64
C PHE A 98 -0.23 -10.93 -5.44
N PRO A 99 -0.66 -12.19 -5.65
CA PRO A 99 -2.08 -12.57 -5.66
C PRO A 99 -2.62 -12.95 -4.26
N PHE A 100 -2.07 -12.39 -3.18
CA PHE A 100 -2.51 -12.67 -1.81
C PHE A 100 -2.74 -11.38 -1.01
N ALA A 101 -3.64 -11.46 -0.02
CA ALA A 101 -3.87 -10.36 0.92
C ALA A 101 -3.05 -10.60 2.20
N MET A 102 -2.38 -9.56 2.69
CA MET A 102 -1.58 -9.63 3.92
C MET A 102 -2.48 -9.48 5.15
N VAL A 103 -2.89 -10.59 5.75
CA VAL A 103 -3.82 -10.60 6.90
C VAL A 103 -3.05 -10.60 8.22
N ALA A 104 -3.11 -9.49 8.95
CA ALA A 104 -2.58 -9.39 10.31
C ALA A 104 -3.62 -9.86 11.34
N ARG A 105 -3.23 -10.85 12.15
CA ARG A 105 -3.98 -11.39 13.29
C ARG A 105 -3.40 -10.88 14.60
N ARG A 106 -4.24 -10.73 15.62
CA ARG A 106 -3.78 -10.39 16.97
C ARG A 106 -3.05 -11.60 17.57
N GLU A 107 -1.86 -11.36 18.11
CA GLU A 107 -1.09 -12.34 18.86
C GLU A 107 -0.70 -11.70 20.20
N GLY A 108 -1.39 -12.09 21.27
CA GLY A 108 -1.29 -11.42 22.57
C GLY A 108 -1.57 -9.91 22.47
N ALA A 109 -0.59 -9.10 22.88
CA ALA A 109 -0.65 -7.65 22.79
C ALA A 109 -0.32 -7.09 21.39
N GLY A 110 0.27 -7.91 20.50
CA GLY A 110 0.78 -7.49 19.20
C GLY A 110 -0.03 -8.02 18.01
N LEU A 111 0.59 -7.92 16.83
CA LEU A 111 0.06 -8.40 15.56
C LEU A 111 1.07 -9.31 14.87
N ARG A 112 0.57 -10.34 14.20
CA ARG A 112 1.34 -11.28 13.39
C ARG A 112 0.68 -11.49 12.04
N GLU A 113 1.48 -11.55 10.97
CA GLU A 113 0.97 -11.90 9.65
C GLU A 113 0.56 -13.38 9.62
N SER A 114 -0.58 -13.64 8.99
CA SER A 114 -1.03 -15.01 8.76
C SER A 114 -0.11 -15.69 7.73
N PRO A 115 0.24 -16.97 7.93
CA PRO A 115 1.05 -17.71 6.96
C PRO A 115 0.34 -17.86 5.61
#